data_AF-A0A6I3Q8X2-F1
#
_entry.id   AF-A0A6I3Q8X2-F1
#
_cell.length_a   1.000
_cell.length_b   1.000
_cell.length_c   1.000
_cell.angle_alpha   90.00
_cell.angle_beta   90.00
_cell.angle_gamma   90.00
#
_symmetry.space_group_name_H-M   'P 1'
#
loop_
_entity.id
_entity.type
_entity.pdbx_description
1 polymer ?
#
loop_
_entity_poly.entity_id
_entity_poly.type
_entity_poly.pdbx_seq_one_letter_code
_entity_poly.pdbx_strand_id
1 'polypeptide(L)' 'MTQSPDGKDGCRAENTGLPCADVLEYHLKGQNKLIIRPSGTEPKIKVYLSAAGKSNAGVEAINTTLTNAVFNLVKSIAFI' A
#
# COMPACT_ATOMS: atom_id res chain seq x y z
N MET A 1 -15.02 -26.38 -11.35
CA MET A 1 -15.25 -25.46 -12.49
C MET A 1 -16.64 -24.87 -12.32
N THR A 2 -16.80 -23.85 -11.48
CA THR A 2 -18.03 -23.05 -11.42
C THR A 2 -17.59 -21.64 -11.13
N GLN A 3 -17.37 -20.89 -12.22
CA GLN A 3 -17.24 -19.44 -12.21
C GLN A 3 -18.56 -18.85 -11.72
N SER A 4 -18.47 -17.95 -10.73
CA SER A 4 -19.60 -17.14 -10.28
C SER A 4 -19.92 -16.10 -11.37
N PRO A 5 -21.19 -15.72 -11.61
CA PRO A 5 -21.61 -15.05 -12.85
C PRO A 5 -21.19 -13.58 -12.97
N ASP A 6 -20.63 -12.99 -11.92
CA ASP A 6 -20.27 -11.58 -11.90
C ASP A 6 -18.76 -11.47 -11.75
N GLY A 7 -18.07 -11.22 -12.86
CA GLY A 7 -16.61 -11.08 -12.95
C GLY A 7 -16.06 -9.89 -12.15
N LYS A 8 -16.06 -10.00 -10.83
CA LYS A 8 -15.50 -9.03 -9.89
C LYS A 8 -14.71 -9.75 -8.80
N ASP A 9 -13.58 -10.31 -9.21
CA ASP A 9 -12.55 -10.72 -8.26
C ASP A 9 -11.94 -9.46 -7.62
N GLY A 10 -12.25 -9.24 -6.33
CA GLY A 10 -11.30 -8.57 -5.43
C GLY A 10 -11.62 -7.21 -4.83
N CYS A 11 -12.81 -6.63 -5.02
CA CYS A 11 -13.11 -5.34 -4.36
C CYS A 11 -14.51 -5.34 -3.72
N ARG A 12 -14.57 -5.70 -2.43
CA ARG A 12 -15.77 -5.50 -1.63
C ARG A 12 -15.78 -4.03 -1.21
N ALA A 13 -16.43 -3.18 -1.99
CA ALA A 13 -16.81 -1.84 -1.55
C ALA A 13 -17.81 -2.01 -0.42
N GLU A 14 -17.33 -2.05 0.82
CA GLU A 14 -18.13 -2.40 1.99
C GLU A 14 -19.12 -1.27 2.28
N ASN A 15 -20.29 -1.30 1.63
CA ASN A 15 -21.46 -0.45 1.87
C ASN A 15 -21.25 1.08 1.79
N THR A 16 -20.16 1.57 1.21
CA THR A 16 -19.91 3.02 1.09
C THR A 16 -20.54 3.67 -0.16
N GLY A 17 -20.99 2.87 -1.13
CA GLY A 17 -21.47 3.37 -2.43
C GLY A 17 -20.37 3.95 -3.32
N LEU A 18 -19.10 3.85 -2.91
CA LEU A 18 -17.96 4.34 -3.67
C LEU A 18 -17.41 3.25 -4.59
N PRO A 19 -16.82 3.63 -5.75
CA PRO A 19 -16.17 2.68 -6.64
C PRO A 19 -15.02 1.97 -5.93
N CYS A 20 -14.74 0.74 -6.38
CA CYS A 20 -13.57 -0.03 -5.99
C CYS A 20 -12.31 0.82 -6.14
N ALA A 21 -11.50 0.93 -5.09
CA ALA A 21 -10.30 1.74 -5.11
C ALA A 21 -9.11 0.91 -5.62
N ASP A 22 -8.34 1.47 -6.56
CA ASP A 22 -7.07 0.91 -7.03
C ASP A 22 -5.97 1.13 -5.96
N VAL A 23 -6.09 0.43 -4.84
CA VAL A 23 -5.19 0.59 -3.68
C VAL A 23 -4.66 -0.78 -3.27
N LEU A 24 -3.34 -0.87 -3.13
CA LEU A 24 -2.68 -2.00 -2.48
C LEU A 24 -2.35 -1.60 -1.05
N GLU A 25 -2.93 -2.29 -0.08
CA GLU A 25 -2.70 -2.08 1.35
C GLU A 25 -2.05 -3.31 1.98
N TYR A 26 -0.88 -3.12 2.57
CA TYR A 26 -0.11 -4.16 3.28
C TYR A 26 -0.05 -3.84 4.77
N HIS A 27 -0.51 -4.78 5.58
CA HIS A 27 -0.36 -4.73 7.03
C HIS A 27 0.91 -5.47 7.40
N LEU A 28 1.87 -4.73 7.94
CA LEU A 28 3.17 -5.23 8.33
C LEU A 28 3.17 -5.54 9.82
N LYS A 29 4.08 -6.42 10.24
CA LYS A 29 4.26 -6.77 11.64
C LYS A 29 4.49 -5.50 12.48
N GLY A 30 3.90 -5.47 13.68
CA GLY A 30 4.06 -4.36 14.61
C GLY A 30 3.14 -3.16 14.34
N GLN A 31 1.98 -3.38 13.71
CA GLN A 31 1.01 -2.32 13.36
C GLN A 31 1.53 -1.31 12.33
N ASN A 32 2.61 -1.67 11.63
CA ASN A 32 3.14 -0.87 10.53
C ASN A 32 2.27 -1.10 9.28
N LYS A 33 2.23 -0.10 8.37
CA LYS A 33 1.41 -0.18 7.17
C LYS A 33 2.12 0.41 5.96
N LEU A 34 1.91 -0.20 4.79
CA LEU A 34 2.33 0.31 3.49
C LEU A 34 1.10 0.38 2.59
N ILE A 35 0.82 1.55 2.02
CA ILE A 35 -0.28 1.75 1.07
C ILE A 35 0.30 2.30 -0.23
N ILE A 36 -0.06 1.68 -1.35
CA ILE A 36 0.37 2.10 -2.69
C ILE A 36 -0.88 2.34 -3.53
N ARG A 37 -0.91 3.48 -4.22
CA ARG A 37 -1.99 3.80 -5.16
C ARG A 37 -1.49 4.60 -6.36
N PRO A 38 -2.07 4.41 -7.56
CA PRO A 38 -1.88 5.34 -8.65
C PRO A 38 -2.60 6.67 -8.33
N SER A 39 -2.02 7.76 -8.80
CA SER A 39 -2.70 9.05 -8.83
C SER A 39 -3.73 9.05 -9.97
N GLY A 40 -4.93 9.55 -9.72
CA GLY A 40 -6.01 9.55 -10.73
C GLY A 40 -5.87 10.63 -11.81
N THR A 41 -5.03 11.64 -11.58
CA THR A 41 -4.94 12.83 -12.46
C THR A 41 -3.54 13.08 -13.03
N GLU A 42 -2.54 12.34 -12.58
CA GLU A 42 -1.14 12.55 -12.98
C GLU A 42 -0.43 11.20 -13.11
N PRO A 43 0.61 11.07 -13.95
CA PRO A 43 1.40 9.86 -14.08
C PRO A 43 2.35 9.67 -12.88
N LYS A 44 1.78 9.51 -11.68
CA LYS A 44 2.49 9.37 -10.41
C LYS A 44 1.92 8.24 -9.58
N ILE A 45 2.78 7.58 -8.82
CA ILE A 45 2.40 6.61 -7.79
C ILE A 45 2.55 7.30 -6.42
N LYS A 46 1.53 7.19 -5.56
CA LYS A 46 1.58 7.65 -4.17
C LYS A 46 1.83 6.47 -3.26
N VAL A 47 2.82 6.60 -2.39
CA VAL A 47 3.17 5.59 -1.38
C VAL A 47 3.04 6.21 0.00
N TYR A 48 2.27 5.58 0.88
CA TYR A 48 2.14 5.97 2.27
C TYR A 48 2.76 4.90 3.16
N LEU A 49 3.65 5.33 4.05
CA LEU A 49 4.28 4.50 5.07
C LEU A 49 3.79 4.91 6.44
N SER A 50 3.44 3.93 7.26
CA SER A 50 3.06 4.13 8.66
C SER A 50 3.96 3.27 9.54
N ALA A 51 4.67 3.92 10.45
CA ALA A 51 5.50 3.29 11.46
C ALA A 51 4.85 3.44 12.84
N ALA A 52 4.78 2.35 13.60
CA ALA A 52 4.26 2.32 14.96
C ALA A 52 5.31 1.73 15.91
N GLY A 53 5.42 2.31 17.11
CA GLY A 53 6.45 1.96 18.07
C GLY A 53 6.18 2.54 19.45
N LYS A 54 6.92 2.08 20.45
CA LYS A 54 6.72 2.46 21.86
C LYS A 54 7.44 3.77 22.25
N SER A 55 8.28 4.30 21.36
CA SER A 55 9.03 5.55 21.57
C SER A 55 9.28 6.23 20.24
N ASN A 56 9.50 7.54 20.27
CA ASN A 56 9.80 8.31 19.05
C ASN A 56 11.06 7.78 18.35
N ALA A 57 12.12 7.47 19.09
CA ALA A 57 13.34 6.89 18.53
C ALA A 57 13.11 5.53 17.86
N GLY A 58 12.26 4.68 18.45
CA GLY A 58 11.90 3.39 17.85
C GLY A 58 11.07 3.55 16.57
N VAL A 59 10.11 4.48 16.57
CA VAL A 59 9.30 4.81 15.39
C VAL A 59 10.19 5.35 14.27
N GLU A 60 11.13 6.25 14.57
CA GLU A 60 12.04 6.83 13.58
C GLU A 60 12.94 5.75 12.93
N ALA A 61 13.47 4.83 13.74
CA ALA A 61 14.28 3.72 13.25
C ALA A 61 13.48 2.78 12.32
N ILE A 62 12.23 2.47 12.68
CA ILE A 62 11.32 1.68 11.84
C ILE A 62 11.01 2.44 10.55
N ASN A 63 10.68 3.73 10.65
CA ASN A 63 10.33 4.57 9.52
C ASN A 63 11.49 4.67 8.51
N THR A 64 12.71 4.86 9.00
CA THR A 64 13.93 4.86 8.18
C THR A 64 14.11 3.53 7.45
N THR A 65 13.92 2.41 8.17
CA THR A 65 14.04 1.06 7.59
C THR A 65 13.02 0.84 6.48
N LEU A 66 11.76 1.17 6.73
CA LEU A 66 10.67 1.02 5.74
C LEU A 66 10.88 1.91 4.53
N THR A 67 11.30 3.16 4.75
CA THR A 67 11.59 4.12 3.67
C THR A 67 12.69 3.58 2.77
N ASN A 68 13.80 3.12 3.34
CA ASN A 68 14.91 2.56 2.57
C ASN A 68 14.50 1.32 1.77
N ALA A 69 13.70 0.43 2.37
CA ALA A 69 13.21 -0.76 1.69
C ALA A 69 12.32 -0.40 0.48
N VAL A 70 11.38 0.54 0.63
CA VAL A 70 10.54 1.01 -0.46
C VAL A 70 11.37 1.69 -1.55
N PHE A 71 12.32 2.56 -1.18
CA PHE A 71 13.19 3.20 -2.15
C PHE A 71 13.99 2.19 -2.97
N ASN A 72 14.53 1.15 -2.33
CA ASN A 72 15.27 0.11 -3.02
C ASN A 72 14.36 -0.71 -3.96
N LEU A 73 13.14 -1.03 -3.54
CA LEU A 73 12.15 -1.69 -4.38
C LEU A 73 11.83 -0.84 -5.62
N VAL A 74 11.52 0.45 -5.43
CA VAL A 74 11.22 1.36 -6.55
C VAL A 74 12.42 1.51 -7.49
N LYS A 75 13.64 1.60 -6.96
CA LYS A 75 14.86 1.64 -7.78
C LYS A 75 15.03 0.37 -8.61
N SER A 76 14.73 -0.81 -8.06
CA SER A 76 14.87 -2.08 -8.77
C SER A 76 13.92 -2.24 -9.96
N ILE A 77 12.76 -1.58 -9.94
CA ILE A 77 11.76 -1.64 -11.03
C ILE A 77 11.90 -0.49 -12.03
N ALA A 78 12.45 0.66 -11.62
CA ALA A 78 12.58 1.84 -12.47
C ALA A 78 13.83 1.84 -13.38
N PHE A 79 14.69 0.82 -13.27
CA PHE A 79 15.93 0.69 -14.04
C PHE A 79 15.85 -0.36 -15.17
N ILE A 80 14.66 -0.55 -15.72
CA ILE A 80 14.41 -1.33 -16.95
C ILE A 80 14.24 -0.34 -18.10
#